data_AF-A0A5F1ZXF5-F1
#
_entry.id   AF-A0A5F1ZXF5-F1
#
_cell.length_a   1.000
_cell.length_b   1.000
_cell.length_c   1.000
_cell.angle_alpha   90.00
_cell.angle_beta   90.00
_cell.angle_gamma   90.00
#
_symmetry.space_group_name_H-M   'P 1'
#
loop_
_entity.id
_entity.type
_entity.pdbx_description
1 polymer ?
#
loop_
_entity_poly.entity_id
_entity_poly.type
_entity_poly.pdbx_seq_one_letter_code
_entity_poly.pdbx_strand_id
1 'polypeptide(L)'
;MSLQDLHKIQTTKSSWHDFVEYSIRTPFYTETKAKTQSLVEAIQLTLFHDYLSTFSEEEVKKFLSSPEAFHVSAESFVNILEGVRYSQEGYNERERAMFLGMLKSLLRENKPDPNEGVEELERYHFYRCIIRFCSDLDYILRVYEKYKTYISQGSGV
;
A
#
# COMPACT_ATOMS: atom_id res chain seq x y z
N MET A 1 -18.86 16.47 12.79
CA MET A 1 -17.80 15.46 13.01
C MET A 1 -17.78 15.20 14.51
N SER A 2 -17.97 13.97 14.95
CA SER A 2 -18.03 13.65 16.38
C SER A 2 -16.62 13.46 16.98
N LEU A 3 -16.50 13.54 18.30
CA LEU A 3 -15.24 13.25 19.01
C LEU A 3 -14.78 11.79 18.79
N GLN A 4 -15.73 10.86 18.64
CA GLN A 4 -15.43 9.46 18.32
C GLN A 4 -14.86 9.33 16.90
N ASP A 5 -15.36 10.11 15.94
CA ASP A 5 -14.82 10.13 14.57
C ASP A 5 -13.39 10.71 14.56
N LEU A 6 -13.14 11.78 15.31
CA LEU A 6 -11.81 12.36 15.48
C LEU A 6 -10.80 11.37 16.08
N HIS A 7 -11.20 10.63 17.12
CA HIS A 7 -10.34 9.62 17.73
C HIS A 7 -10.04 8.46 16.76
N LYS A 8 -11.04 7.96 16.03
CA LYS A 8 -10.84 6.95 14.98
C LYS A 8 -9.85 7.42 13.91
N ILE A 9 -9.99 8.67 13.44
CA ILE A 9 -9.07 9.27 12.46
C ILE A 9 -7.64 9.32 13.01
N GLN A 10 -7.45 9.74 14.26
CA GLN A 10 -6.12 9.80 14.87
C GLN A 10 -5.49 8.41 15.02
N THR A 11 -6.26 7.42 15.48
CA THR A 11 -5.78 6.03 15.60
C THR A 11 -5.40 5.46 14.24
N THR A 12 -6.22 5.67 13.21
CA THR A 12 -5.90 5.17 11.87
C THR A 12 -4.69 5.90 11.26
N LYS A 13 -4.52 7.20 11.51
CA LYS A 13 -3.30 7.92 11.12
C LYS A 13 -2.05 7.31 11.77
N SER A 14 -2.10 7.03 13.07
CA SER A 14 -1.00 6.38 13.79
C SER A 14 -0.69 5.01 13.19
N SER A 15 -1.71 4.18 12.94
CA SER A 15 -1.51 2.85 12.34
C SER A 15 -0.84 2.90 10.96
N TRP A 16 -1.19 3.89 10.12
CA TRP A 16 -0.53 4.06 8.82
C TRP A 16 0.90 4.59 8.94
N HIS A 17 1.17 5.45 9.93
CA HIS A 17 2.53 5.86 10.24
C HIS A 17 3.38 4.68 10.72
N ASP A 18 2.88 3.91 11.68
CA ASP A 18 3.56 2.73 12.21
C ASP A 18 3.79 1.67 11.12
N PHE A 19 2.83 1.49 10.21
CA PHE A 19 2.98 0.65 9.04
C PHE A 19 4.12 1.13 8.13
N VAL A 20 4.17 2.42 7.79
CA VAL A 20 5.25 2.98 6.94
C VAL A 20 6.61 2.82 7.61
N GLU A 21 6.71 3.12 8.91
CA GLU A 21 7.94 2.93 9.69
C GLU A 21 8.38 1.46 9.72
N TYR A 22 7.44 0.54 9.86
CA TYR A 22 7.70 -0.88 9.77
C TYR A 22 8.21 -1.27 8.38
N SER A 23 7.49 -0.90 7.31
CA SER A 23 7.83 -1.26 5.92
C SER A 23 9.23 -0.77 5.52
N ILE A 24 9.62 0.45 5.92
CA ILE A 24 10.97 1.01 5.67
C ILE A 24 12.08 0.18 6.34
N ARG A 25 11.77 -0.51 7.45
CA ARG A 25 12.74 -1.31 8.21
C ARG A 25 12.75 -2.78 7.82
N THR A 26 11.89 -3.20 6.89
CA THR A 26 11.83 -4.60 6.48
C THR A 26 13.08 -5.04 5.71
N PRO A 27 13.53 -6.29 5.89
CA PRO A 27 14.58 -6.86 5.04
C PRO A 27 14.21 -6.83 3.56
N PHE A 28 12.93 -7.08 3.24
CA PHE A 28 12.42 -7.05 1.88
C PHE A 28 12.62 -5.67 1.23
N TYR A 29 12.25 -4.57 1.90
CA TYR A 29 12.48 -3.23 1.38
C TYR A 29 13.97 -2.92 1.17
N THR A 30 14.81 -3.31 2.14
CA THR A 30 16.27 -3.09 2.05
C THR A 30 16.86 -3.82 0.83
N GLU A 31 16.51 -5.09 0.63
CA GLU A 31 16.93 -5.88 -0.53
C GLU A 31 16.42 -5.26 -1.84
N THR A 32 15.13 -4.92 -1.89
CA THR A 32 14.49 -4.42 -3.11
C THR A 32 15.08 -3.07 -3.52
N LYS A 33 15.36 -2.19 -2.55
CA LYS A 33 16.01 -0.91 -2.78
C LYS A 33 17.42 -1.07 -3.32
N ALA A 34 18.19 -2.02 -2.81
CA ALA A 34 19.52 -2.32 -3.32
C ALA A 34 19.49 -2.88 -4.75
N LYS A 35 18.52 -3.77 -5.04
CA LYS A 35 18.40 -4.44 -6.35
C LYS A 35 17.84 -3.54 -7.45
N THR A 36 16.83 -2.74 -7.15
CA THR A 36 16.15 -1.88 -8.15
C THR A 36 16.84 -0.53 -8.35
N GLN A 37 17.65 -0.08 -7.39
CA GLN A 37 18.25 1.27 -7.37
C GLN A 37 17.22 2.41 -7.56
N SER A 38 15.95 2.14 -7.29
CA SER A 38 14.83 3.05 -7.50
C SER A 38 13.97 3.07 -6.26
N LEU A 39 13.98 4.22 -5.55
CA LEU A 39 13.20 4.40 -4.34
C LEU A 39 11.71 4.08 -4.56
N VAL A 40 11.14 4.64 -5.63
CA VAL A 40 9.72 4.46 -5.94
C VAL A 40 9.39 3.01 -6.27
N GLU A 41 10.29 2.31 -6.97
CA GLU A 41 10.07 0.91 -7.33
C GLU A 41 10.20 -0.01 -6.11
N ALA A 42 11.18 0.22 -5.25
CA ALA A 42 11.33 -0.51 -4.00
C ALA A 42 10.07 -0.37 -3.12
N ILE A 43 9.56 0.86 -2.96
CA ILE A 43 8.32 1.13 -2.22
C ILE A 43 7.13 0.41 -2.86
N GLN A 44 6.99 0.48 -4.19
CA GLN A 44 5.90 -0.21 -4.90
C GLN A 44 5.90 -1.71 -4.62
N LEU A 45 7.07 -2.34 -4.74
CA LEU A 45 7.24 -3.77 -4.54
C LEU A 45 7.04 -4.17 -3.07
N THR A 46 7.54 -3.39 -2.11
CA THR A 46 7.30 -3.62 -0.67
C THR A 46 5.82 -3.53 -0.34
N LEU A 47 5.12 -2.50 -0.81
CA LEU A 47 3.67 -2.38 -0.58
C LEU A 47 2.89 -3.54 -1.18
N PHE A 48 3.31 -4.02 -2.36
CA PHE A 48 2.69 -5.18 -2.98
C PHE A 48 2.96 -6.47 -2.20
N HIS A 49 4.18 -6.64 -1.69
CA HIS A 49 4.56 -7.76 -0.85
C HIS A 49 3.73 -7.78 0.45
N ASP A 50 3.65 -6.63 1.12
CA ASP A 50 2.86 -6.45 2.34
C ASP A 50 1.37 -6.70 2.06
N TYR A 51 0.84 -6.24 0.92
CA TYR A 51 -0.52 -6.55 0.48
C TYR A 51 -0.75 -8.06 0.34
N LEU A 52 0.14 -8.78 -0.35
CA LEU A 52 0.04 -10.23 -0.51
C LEU A 52 0.12 -10.99 0.83
N SER A 53 0.87 -10.47 1.81
CA SER A 53 0.99 -11.09 3.14
C SER A 53 -0.32 -11.15 3.94
N THR A 54 -1.33 -10.35 3.53
CA THR A 54 -2.67 -10.38 4.13
C THR A 54 -3.54 -11.53 3.66
N PHE A 55 -3.10 -12.29 2.64
CA PHE A 55 -3.81 -13.41 2.06
C PHE A 55 -3.17 -14.75 2.48
N SER A 56 -3.96 -15.81 2.39
CA SER A 56 -3.43 -17.18 2.58
C SER A 56 -2.43 -17.54 1.48
N GLU A 57 -1.53 -18.47 1.76
CA GLU A 57 -0.55 -18.95 0.76
C GLU A 57 -1.22 -19.49 -0.52
N GLU A 58 -2.39 -20.12 -0.38
CA GLU A 58 -3.18 -20.62 -1.51
C GLU A 58 -3.70 -19.49 -2.40
N GLU A 59 -4.21 -18.42 -1.79
CA GLU A 59 -4.64 -17.21 -2.51
C GLU A 59 -3.46 -16.53 -3.21
N VAL A 60 -2.32 -16.39 -2.53
CA VAL A 60 -1.10 -15.81 -3.12
C VAL A 60 -0.64 -16.63 -4.33
N LYS A 61 -0.56 -17.95 -4.21
CA LYS A 61 -0.22 -18.84 -5.33
C LYS A 61 -1.20 -18.68 -6.50
N LYS A 62 -2.50 -18.56 -6.20
CA LYS A 62 -3.53 -18.32 -7.22
C LYS A 62 -3.34 -16.97 -7.92
N PHE A 63 -3.08 -15.90 -7.18
CA PHE A 63 -2.86 -14.56 -7.76
C PHE A 63 -1.60 -14.49 -8.61
N LEU A 64 -0.53 -15.17 -8.21
CA LEU A 64 0.72 -15.21 -8.97
C LEU A 64 0.63 -16.10 -10.22
N SER A 65 -0.28 -17.07 -10.25
CA SER A 65 -0.47 -17.98 -11.40
C SER A 65 -1.61 -17.58 -12.35
N SER A 66 -2.59 -16.80 -11.91
CA SER A 66 -3.70 -16.29 -12.74
C SER A 66 -3.83 -14.78 -12.61
N PRO A 67 -3.43 -14.01 -13.64
CA PRO A 67 -3.65 -12.57 -13.71
C PRO A 67 -5.12 -12.17 -13.56
N GLU A 68 -6.05 -12.97 -14.07
CA GLU A 68 -7.49 -12.74 -13.98
C GLU A 68 -7.97 -12.85 -12.53
N ALA A 69 -7.51 -13.87 -11.80
CA ALA A 69 -7.84 -14.03 -10.38
C ALA A 69 -7.29 -12.86 -9.55
N PHE A 70 -6.09 -12.40 -9.86
CA PHE A 70 -5.54 -11.21 -9.23
C PHE A 70 -6.32 -9.95 -9.60
N HIS A 71 -6.68 -9.76 -10.87
CA HIS A 71 -7.43 -8.60 -11.33
C HIS A 71 -8.77 -8.47 -10.60
N VAL A 72 -9.53 -9.56 -10.50
CA VAL A 72 -10.79 -9.58 -9.73
C VAL A 72 -10.54 -9.22 -8.26
N SER A 73 -9.46 -9.71 -7.65
CA SER A 73 -9.11 -9.36 -6.27
C SER A 73 -8.68 -7.91 -6.12
N ALA A 74 -7.96 -7.34 -7.08
CA ALA A 74 -7.46 -5.97 -7.06
C ALA A 74 -8.58 -4.97 -7.33
N GLU A 75 -9.45 -5.28 -8.29
CA GLU A 75 -10.70 -4.56 -8.52
C GLU A 75 -11.55 -4.61 -7.26
N SER A 76 -11.73 -5.80 -6.68
CA SER A 76 -12.40 -5.95 -5.40
C SER A 76 -11.71 -5.09 -4.34
N PHE A 77 -10.40 -5.13 -4.13
CA PHE A 77 -9.70 -4.32 -3.13
C PHE A 77 -9.88 -2.81 -3.30
N VAL A 78 -9.72 -2.29 -4.53
CA VAL A 78 -9.94 -0.86 -4.84
C VAL A 78 -11.42 -0.49 -4.61
N ASN A 79 -12.32 -1.43 -4.86
CA ASN A 79 -13.76 -1.35 -4.60
C ASN A 79 -14.19 -1.88 -3.20
N ILE A 80 -13.28 -2.32 -2.32
CA ILE A 80 -13.53 -2.93 -0.98
C ILE A 80 -12.84 -2.12 0.13
N LEU A 81 -11.94 -1.21 -0.24
CA LEU A 81 -11.85 0.07 0.45
C LEU A 81 -13.16 0.91 0.30
N GLU A 82 -14.16 0.35 -0.38
CA GLU A 82 -15.61 0.64 -0.36
C GLU A 82 -16.43 -0.33 0.55
N GLY A 83 -15.81 -1.25 1.31
CA GLY A 83 -16.57 -2.13 2.22
C GLY A 83 -15.80 -3.38 2.63
N VAL A 84 -15.25 -3.35 3.85
CA VAL A 84 -14.53 -4.44 4.53
C VAL A 84 -15.15 -5.82 4.23
N ARG A 85 -14.30 -6.82 3.99
CA ARG A 85 -14.56 -8.28 3.86
C ARG A 85 -15.42 -8.90 4.99
N TYR A 86 -15.93 -8.10 5.94
CA TYR A 86 -16.71 -8.48 7.13
C TYR A 86 -17.78 -7.44 7.59
N SER A 87 -18.11 -6.39 6.82
CA SER A 87 -19.24 -5.48 7.15
C SER A 87 -20.47 -5.83 6.31
N GLN A 88 -21.62 -6.09 6.94
CA GLN A 88 -22.87 -6.34 6.21
C GLN A 88 -23.43 -5.08 5.51
N GLU A 89 -22.92 -3.89 5.83
CA GLU A 89 -23.50 -2.60 5.39
C GLU A 89 -22.59 -1.81 4.41
N GLY A 90 -21.35 -2.25 4.17
CA GLY A 90 -20.38 -1.55 3.31
C GLY A 90 -19.88 -0.23 3.89
N TYR A 91 -18.91 0.42 3.23
CA TYR A 91 -18.50 1.79 3.53
C TYR A 91 -19.14 2.72 2.48
N ASN A 92 -19.84 3.78 2.89
CA ASN A 92 -20.43 4.71 1.92
C ASN A 92 -19.35 5.66 1.33
N GLU A 93 -19.61 6.29 0.17
CA GLU A 93 -18.68 7.21 -0.53
C GLU A 93 -17.98 8.24 0.39
N ARG A 94 -18.68 8.70 1.44
CA ARG A 94 -18.17 9.65 2.42
C ARG A 94 -17.01 9.09 3.23
N GLU A 95 -17.07 7.82 3.61
CA GLU A 95 -16.04 7.19 4.42
C GLU A 95 -14.78 6.89 3.60
N ARG A 96 -14.95 6.53 2.31
CA ARG A 96 -13.84 6.47 1.34
C ARG A 96 -13.17 7.83 1.18
N ALA A 97 -13.96 8.90 1.04
CA ALA A 97 -13.44 10.26 0.97
C ALA A 97 -12.70 10.67 2.25
N MET A 98 -13.18 10.24 3.43
CA MET A 98 -12.51 10.47 4.72
C MET A 98 -11.20 9.68 4.82
N PHE A 99 -11.17 8.40 4.41
CA PHE A 99 -9.96 7.57 4.40
C PHE A 99 -8.87 8.15 3.50
N LEU A 100 -9.21 8.47 2.24
CA LEU A 100 -8.26 9.09 1.32
C LEU A 100 -7.87 10.50 1.78
N GLY A 101 -8.80 11.25 2.37
CA GLY A 101 -8.53 12.57 2.96
C GLY A 101 -7.52 12.51 4.09
N MET A 102 -7.59 11.48 4.93
CA MET A 102 -6.66 11.22 6.03
C MET A 102 -5.26 10.86 5.52
N LEU A 103 -5.14 9.95 4.54
CA LEU A 103 -3.85 9.63 3.91
C LEU A 103 -3.23 10.85 3.22
N LYS A 104 -4.04 11.66 2.52
CA LYS A 104 -3.61 12.94 1.94
C LYS A 104 -3.22 13.97 3.01
N SER A 105 -3.77 13.89 4.22
CA SER A 105 -3.34 14.72 5.36
C SER A 105 -1.95 14.31 5.81
N LEU A 106 -1.73 13.00 6.04
CA LEU A 106 -0.41 12.46 6.38
C LEU A 106 0.65 12.82 5.33
N LEU A 107 0.29 12.71 4.05
CA LEU A 107 1.18 13.11 2.96
C LEU A 107 1.58 14.59 3.02
N ARG A 108 0.66 15.47 3.43
CA ARG A 108 0.93 16.92 3.56
C ARG A 108 1.75 17.22 4.81
N GLU A 109 1.48 16.52 5.91
CA GLU A 109 2.20 16.61 7.18
C GLU A 109 3.65 16.13 7.04
N ASN A 110 3.89 15.14 6.17
CA ASN A 110 5.21 14.56 5.88
C ASN A 110 5.78 15.04 4.54
N LYS A 111 5.41 16.24 4.09
CA LYS A 111 6.00 16.81 2.87
C LYS A 111 7.45 17.20 3.21
N PRO A 112 8.46 16.62 2.56
CA PRO A 112 9.85 16.81 2.97
C PRO A 112 10.26 18.26 2.77
N ASP A 113 10.92 18.84 3.77
CA ASP A 113 11.70 20.06 3.57
C ASP A 113 12.90 19.72 2.66
N PRO A 114 13.30 20.58 1.70
CA PRO A 114 14.51 20.36 0.91
C PRO A 114 15.79 20.13 1.73
N ASN A 115 15.80 20.42 3.04
CA ASN A 115 16.91 20.16 3.95
C ASN A 115 16.75 18.93 4.86
N GLU A 116 15.64 18.21 4.77
CA GLU A 116 15.39 17.01 5.59
C GLU A 116 16.07 15.76 5.03
N GLY A 117 16.23 14.76 5.90
CA GLY A 117 16.99 13.54 5.64
C GLY A 117 16.34 12.61 4.62
N VAL A 118 17.09 11.55 4.28
CA VAL A 118 16.64 10.53 3.31
C VAL A 118 15.36 9.85 3.81
N GLU A 119 15.22 9.60 5.11
CA GLU A 119 14.05 8.91 5.69
C GLU A 119 12.73 9.67 5.49
N GLU A 120 12.75 11.00 5.61
CA GLU A 120 11.57 11.86 5.41
C GLU A 120 11.09 11.77 3.95
N LEU A 121 12.03 11.71 3.00
CA LEU A 121 11.72 11.52 1.59
C LEU A 121 11.09 10.13 1.35
N GLU A 122 11.59 9.08 2.01
CA GLU A 122 11.03 7.73 1.88
C GLU A 122 9.60 7.64 2.42
N ARG A 123 9.35 8.18 3.63
CA ARG A 123 8.00 8.26 4.22
C ARG A 123 7.03 8.94 3.28
N TYR A 124 7.43 10.09 2.73
CA TYR A 124 6.62 10.83 1.76
C TYR A 124 6.26 9.98 0.53
N HIS A 125 7.24 9.29 -0.05
CA HIS A 125 7.01 8.42 -1.21
C HIS A 125 6.17 7.19 -0.87
N PHE A 126 6.27 6.64 0.33
CA PHE A 126 5.40 5.58 0.83
C PHE A 126 3.94 6.04 0.86
N TYR A 127 3.65 7.19 1.48
CA TYR A 127 2.28 7.72 1.50
C TYR A 127 1.72 7.99 0.09
N ARG A 128 2.55 8.50 -0.84
CA ARG A 128 2.12 8.67 -2.24
C ARG A 128 1.76 7.34 -2.89
N CYS A 129 2.54 6.30 -2.66
CA CYS A 129 2.30 4.98 -3.23
C CYS A 129 1.08 4.32 -2.60
N ILE A 130 0.89 4.41 -1.28
CA ILE A 130 -0.30 3.92 -0.58
C ILE A 130 -1.57 4.55 -1.15
N ILE A 131 -1.58 5.88 -1.31
CA ILE A 131 -2.75 6.58 -1.89
C ILE A 131 -3.07 6.02 -3.28
N ARG A 132 -2.07 5.78 -4.13
CA ARG A 132 -2.28 5.23 -5.48
C ARG A 132 -2.74 3.77 -5.43
N PHE A 133 -2.11 2.93 -4.63
CA PHE A 133 -2.53 1.54 -4.40
C PHE A 133 -4.01 1.43 -4.01
N CYS A 134 -4.46 2.34 -3.15
CA CYS A 134 -5.82 2.36 -2.63
C CYS A 134 -6.85 3.06 -3.53
N SER A 135 -6.44 3.69 -4.65
CA SER A 135 -7.36 4.51 -5.46
C SER A 135 -7.23 4.40 -6.97
N ASP A 136 -6.24 3.66 -7.48
CA ASP A 136 -5.95 3.51 -8.90
C ASP A 136 -5.72 2.02 -9.22
N LEU A 137 -6.72 1.40 -9.86
CA LEU A 137 -6.67 -0.01 -10.26
C LEU A 137 -5.52 -0.27 -11.24
N ASP A 138 -5.31 0.60 -12.22
CA ASP A 138 -4.21 0.45 -13.18
C ASP A 138 -2.85 0.53 -12.48
N TYR A 139 -2.75 1.30 -11.39
CA TYR A 139 -1.54 1.37 -10.60
C TYR A 139 -1.21 0.04 -9.93
N ILE A 140 -2.15 -0.57 -9.23
CA ILE A 140 -1.90 -1.85 -8.56
C ILE A 140 -1.62 -2.97 -9.57
N LEU A 141 -2.31 -2.99 -10.72
CA LEU A 141 -2.05 -3.93 -11.81
C LEU A 141 -0.65 -3.78 -12.41
N ARG A 142 -0.17 -2.54 -12.62
CA ARG A 142 1.20 -2.29 -13.08
C ARG A 142 2.24 -2.77 -12.07
N VAL A 143 1.98 -2.57 -10.78
CA VAL A 143 2.91 -3.03 -9.73
C VAL A 143 2.92 -4.57 -9.63
N TYR A 144 1.79 -5.23 -9.84
CA TYR A 144 1.74 -6.71 -9.94
C TYR A 144 2.68 -7.26 -11.02
N GLU A 145 2.70 -6.67 -12.22
CA GLU A 145 3.61 -7.12 -13.28
C GLU A 145 5.08 -6.87 -12.93
N LYS A 146 5.38 -5.73 -12.29
CA LYS A 146 6.72 -5.47 -11.74
C LYS A 146 7.11 -6.51 -10.68
N TYR A 147 6.18 -6.87 -9.79
CA TYR A 147 6.41 -7.84 -8.74
C TYR A 147 6.72 -9.24 -9.31
N LYS A 148 5.96 -9.68 -10.32
CA LYS A 148 6.25 -10.93 -11.04
C LYS A 148 7.62 -10.92 -11.70
N THR A 149 8.00 -9.80 -12.30
CA THR A 149 9.34 -9.63 -12.87
C THR A 149 10.43 -9.67 -11.79
N TYR A 150 10.20 -9.02 -10.65
CA TYR A 150 11.14 -9.00 -9.53
C TYR A 150 11.42 -10.38 -8.96
N ILE A 151 10.37 -11.17 -8.69
CA ILE A 151 10.50 -12.51 -8.10
C ILE A 151 11.09 -13.51 -9.10
N SER A 152 10.77 -13.41 -10.39
CA SER A 152 11.35 -14.29 -11.43
C SER A 152 12.85 -14.03 -11.64
N GLN A 153 13.32 -12.81 -11.43
CA GLN A 153 14.75 -12.48 -11.39
C GLN A 153 15.46 -13.00 -10.12
N GLY A 154 14.71 -13.38 -9.08
CA GLY A 154 15.23 -13.98 -7.84
C GLY A 154 15.15 -15.51 -7.81
N SER A 155 14.38 -16.14 -8.71
CA SER A 155 14.25 -17.60 -8.84
C SER A 155 15.41 -18.25 -9.60
N GLY A 156 16.63 -17.84 -9.28
CA GLY A 156 17.86 -18.56 -9.61
C GLY A 156 18.27 -19.48 -8.47
N VAL A 157 17.42 -20.47 -8.15
CA VAL A 157 17.76 -21.67 -7.36
C VAL A 157 17.11 -22.87 -8.03
#